data_AF-A0A6G2K0V7-F1
#
_entry.id   AF-A0A6G2K0V7-F1
#
_cell.length_a   1.000
_cell.length_b   1.000
_cell.length_c   1.000
_cell.angle_alpha   90.00
_cell.angle_beta   90.00
_cell.angle_gamma   90.00
#
_symmetry.space_group_name_H-M   'P 1'
#
loop_
_entity.id
_entity.type
_entity.pdbx_description
1 polymer ?
#
loop_
_entity_poly.entity_id
_entity_poly.type
_entity_poly.pdbx_seq_one_letter_code
_entity_poly.pdbx_strand_id
1 'polypeptide(L)'
;MSVPLTALGQLGWVVFLTGRPRRTEEVRDDAGVADDEPRCPADPRLGAVSTARWHSCALRSDAAIVCWGDNEDGQTDAPAGAYIAVAAGEVHACALRRDATIACWGNDEHGKTAEPAGTYIAVAAGLSRSCALRSDYTITCWGQPAIDLRGDTDL
;
A
#
# COMPACT_ATOMS: atom_id res chain seq x y z
N MET A 1 -31.29 14.54 67.82
CA MET A 1 -31.48 13.52 68.89
C MET A 1 -30.94 12.20 68.37
N SER A 2 -30.26 11.46 69.23
CA SER A 2 -29.32 10.39 68.89
C SER A 2 -29.90 8.98 69.14
N VAL A 3 -29.47 7.99 68.32
CA VAL A 3 -29.33 6.52 68.54
C VAL A 3 -30.64 5.68 68.68
N PRO A 4 -30.70 4.33 68.45
CA PRO A 4 -29.75 3.34 67.89
C PRO A 4 -30.22 2.43 66.74
N LEU A 5 -29.20 1.72 66.23
CA LEU A 5 -29.12 0.41 65.59
C LEU A 5 -30.04 -0.69 66.18
N THR A 6 -30.68 -1.51 65.33
CA THR A 6 -30.90 -2.94 65.64
C THR A 6 -30.95 -3.76 64.35
N ALA A 7 -30.05 -4.74 64.26
CA ALA A 7 -29.93 -5.70 63.18
C ALA A 7 -30.50 -7.04 63.64
N LEU A 8 -31.42 -7.62 62.87
CA LEU A 8 -31.75 -9.06 62.75
C LEU A 8 -32.47 -9.15 61.38
N GLY A 9 -31.89 -9.67 60.30
CA GLY A 9 -31.49 -11.06 60.12
C GLY A 9 -32.65 -11.84 59.52
N GLN A 10 -32.61 -12.14 58.21
CA GLN A 10 -32.99 -13.45 57.63
C GLN A 10 -32.96 -13.46 56.07
N LEU A 11 -32.08 -14.35 55.58
CA LEU A 11 -32.22 -15.22 54.40
C LEU A 11 -32.19 -14.56 53.01
N GLY A 12 -30.96 -14.41 52.52
CA GLY A 12 -30.66 -14.23 51.11
C GLY A 12 -31.06 -15.46 50.29
N TRP A 13 -31.74 -15.21 49.18
CA TRP A 13 -31.91 -16.19 48.12
C TRP A 13 -30.69 -16.13 47.21
N VAL A 14 -29.80 -17.10 47.37
CA VAL A 14 -28.72 -17.36 46.41
C VAL A 14 -29.36 -18.02 45.18
N VAL A 15 -29.58 -17.25 44.12
CA VAL A 15 -29.81 -17.83 42.80
C VAL A 15 -28.43 -18.15 42.22
N PHE A 16 -28.06 -19.42 42.26
CA PHE A 16 -26.96 -19.96 41.47
C PHE A 16 -27.33 -19.88 40.00
N LEU A 17 -26.96 -18.79 39.32
CA LEU A 17 -26.81 -18.82 37.88
C LEU A 17 -25.57 -19.67 37.61
N THR A 18 -25.78 -20.95 37.33
CA THR A 18 -24.76 -21.85 36.79
C THR A 18 -24.13 -21.15 35.60
N GLY A 19 -22.88 -20.73 35.75
CA GLY A 19 -22.08 -20.20 34.67
C GLY A 19 -22.13 -21.17 33.51
N ARG A 20 -22.58 -20.71 32.34
CA ARG A 20 -22.25 -21.40 31.11
C ARG A 20 -20.76 -21.16 30.90
N PRO A 21 -19.91 -22.20 30.91
CA PRO A 21 -18.51 -22.03 30.56
C PRO A 21 -18.48 -21.41 29.16
N ARG A 22 -17.63 -20.39 28.98
CA ARG A 22 -17.34 -19.84 27.66
C ARG A 22 -17.02 -21.03 26.77
N ARG A 23 -17.80 -21.19 25.69
CA ARG A 23 -17.44 -22.12 24.63
C ARG A 23 -16.08 -21.63 24.14
N THR A 24 -15.03 -22.33 24.53
CA THR A 24 -13.76 -22.28 23.83
C THR A 24 -14.11 -22.67 22.41
N GLU A 25 -14.25 -21.67 21.54
CA GLU A 25 -14.07 -21.92 20.12
C GLU A 25 -12.65 -22.41 20.01
N GLU A 26 -12.55 -23.73 19.93
CA GLU A 26 -11.39 -24.46 19.50
C GLU A 26 -10.93 -23.79 18.22
N VAL A 27 -9.92 -22.93 18.36
CA VAL A 27 -9.15 -22.42 17.23
C VAL A 27 -8.62 -23.67 16.58
N ARG A 28 -9.23 -24.04 15.44
CA ARG A 28 -8.66 -25.06 14.60
C ARG A 28 -7.34 -24.48 14.15
N ASP A 29 -6.27 -25.12 14.61
CA ASP A 29 -4.91 -24.92 14.14
C ASP A 29 -4.87 -25.30 12.66
N ASP A 30 -5.37 -24.40 11.81
CA ASP A 30 -5.23 -24.48 10.36
C ASP A 30 -3.78 -24.12 10.05
N ALA A 31 -2.95 -25.17 10.09
CA ALA A 31 -1.71 -25.36 9.35
C ALA A 31 -1.01 -24.09 8.83
N GLY A 32 -0.05 -23.59 9.59
CA GLY A 32 1.23 -23.09 9.08
C GLY A 32 1.19 -22.07 7.94
N VAL A 33 0.48 -20.96 8.11
CA VAL A 33 0.83 -19.74 7.37
C VAL A 33 2.00 -19.10 8.13
N ALA A 34 3.15 -18.97 7.47
CA ALA A 34 4.27 -18.21 8.03
C ALA A 34 3.85 -16.74 8.17
N ASP A 35 3.38 -16.36 9.35
CA ASP A 35 2.85 -15.04 9.68
C ASP A 35 3.95 -14.02 10.11
N ASP A 36 5.19 -14.17 9.64
CA ASP A 36 6.32 -13.32 10.07
C ASP A 36 6.77 -12.26 9.03
N GLU A 37 6.08 -12.09 7.90
CA GLU A 37 6.35 -10.99 6.94
C GLU A 37 5.12 -10.07 6.83
N PRO A 38 5.23 -8.78 7.21
CA PRO A 38 4.10 -7.86 7.09
C PRO A 38 3.78 -7.61 5.61
N ARG A 39 2.70 -8.21 5.13
CA ARG A 39 2.08 -7.98 3.80
C ARG A 39 1.79 -6.50 3.49
N CYS A 40 1.84 -5.63 4.49
CA CYS A 40 1.81 -4.18 4.37
C CYS A 40 2.74 -3.62 5.46
N PRO A 41 3.70 -2.75 5.14
CA PRO A 41 4.60 -2.16 6.12
C PRO A 41 3.83 -1.36 7.18
N ALA A 42 4.00 -1.75 8.45
CA ALA A 42 3.51 -0.97 9.59
C ALA A 42 4.47 0.20 9.88
N ASP A 43 4.46 1.23 9.05
CA ASP A 43 5.20 2.48 9.28
C ASP A 43 4.22 3.66 9.46
N PRO A 44 4.18 4.32 10.63
CA PRO A 44 3.32 5.50 10.85
C PRO A 44 3.70 6.70 9.96
N ARG A 45 4.84 6.62 9.24
CA ARG A 45 5.32 7.66 8.33
C ARG A 45 4.78 7.57 6.90
N LEU A 46 3.96 6.58 6.57
CA LEU A 46 3.39 6.48 5.21
C LEU A 46 2.43 7.64 4.94
N GLY A 47 2.69 8.40 3.88
CA GLY A 47 1.92 9.60 3.52
C GLY A 47 1.07 9.42 2.26
N ALA A 48 1.49 8.56 1.33
CA ALA A 48 0.73 8.23 0.12
C ALA A 48 1.00 6.77 -0.27
N VAL A 49 0.00 6.13 -0.88
CA VAL A 49 0.10 4.75 -1.38
C VAL A 49 -0.36 4.71 -2.84
N SER A 50 0.29 3.86 -3.64
CA SER A 50 -0.08 3.53 -5.00
C SER A 50 -0.14 2.00 -5.12
N THR A 51 -1.23 1.49 -5.68
CA THR A 51 -1.51 0.06 -5.76
C THR A 51 -1.62 -0.37 -7.21
N ALA A 52 -1.06 -1.52 -7.54
CA ALA A 52 -1.20 -2.16 -8.84
C ALA A 52 -1.68 -3.60 -8.70
N ARG A 53 -1.66 -4.36 -9.81
CA ARG A 53 -2.16 -5.74 -9.85
C ARG A 53 -1.39 -6.66 -8.90
N TRP A 54 -0.06 -6.56 -8.89
CA TRP A 54 0.81 -7.54 -8.22
C TRP A 54 1.62 -6.97 -7.04
N HIS A 55 1.75 -5.65 -6.96
CA HIS A 55 2.50 -4.99 -5.91
C HIS A 55 1.82 -3.69 -5.47
N SER A 56 2.28 -3.16 -4.35
CA SER A 56 1.91 -1.84 -3.84
C SER A 56 3.15 -1.11 -3.40
N CYS A 57 3.15 0.21 -3.53
CA CYS A 57 4.22 1.09 -3.11
C CYS A 57 3.67 2.22 -2.27
N ALA A 58 4.42 2.67 -1.28
CA ALA A 58 4.07 3.82 -0.48
C ALA A 58 5.23 4.78 -0.33
N LEU A 59 4.89 6.07 -0.35
CA LEU A 59 5.81 7.17 -0.09
C LEU A 59 5.80 7.47 1.42
N ARG A 60 6.97 7.39 2.03
CA ARG A 60 7.20 7.76 3.44
C ARG A 60 7.41 9.26 3.59
N SER A 61 7.18 9.76 4.80
CA SER A 61 7.36 11.17 5.15
C SER A 61 8.81 11.64 5.07
N ASP A 62 9.78 10.71 5.12
CA ASP A 62 11.21 10.99 4.89
C ASP A 62 11.59 10.94 3.39
N ALA A 63 10.61 10.91 2.51
CA ALA A 63 10.73 10.85 1.05
C ALA A 63 11.28 9.53 0.49
N ALA A 64 11.44 8.48 1.31
CA ALA A 64 11.75 7.14 0.82
C ALA A 64 10.51 6.42 0.27
N ILE A 65 10.72 5.45 -0.61
CA ILE A 65 9.66 4.56 -1.10
C ILE A 65 9.86 3.18 -0.47
N VAL A 66 8.74 2.57 -0.09
CA VAL A 66 8.70 1.14 0.30
C VAL A 66 7.65 0.48 -0.57
N CYS A 67 8.02 -0.63 -1.21
CA CYS A 67 7.12 -1.44 -1.99
C CYS A 67 7.04 -2.85 -1.42
N TRP A 68 5.92 -3.53 -1.66
CA TRP A 68 5.65 -4.88 -1.17
C TRP A 68 4.70 -5.61 -2.12
N GLY A 69 4.71 -6.94 -2.05
CA GLY A 69 3.95 -7.81 -2.96
C GLY A 69 4.89 -8.66 -3.82
N ASP A 70 4.44 -8.98 -5.02
CA ASP A 70 5.24 -9.72 -6.00
C ASP A 70 6.48 -8.94 -6.43
N ASN A 71 7.61 -9.63 -6.59
CA ASN A 71 8.88 -9.03 -6.99
C ASN A 71 9.63 -9.83 -8.06
N GLU A 72 8.93 -10.61 -8.89
CA GLU A 72 9.58 -11.44 -9.92
C GLU A 72 10.37 -10.61 -10.95
N ASP A 73 9.96 -9.36 -11.17
CA ASP A 73 10.58 -8.40 -12.10
C ASP A 73 11.37 -7.28 -11.41
N GLY A 74 11.51 -7.32 -10.08
CA GLY A 74 12.12 -6.22 -9.30
C GLY A 74 11.20 -5.02 -9.08
N GLN A 75 9.88 -5.16 -9.27
CA GLN A 75 8.89 -4.09 -9.11
C GLN A 75 8.77 -3.55 -7.67
N THR A 76 9.26 -4.29 -6.66
CA THR A 76 9.37 -3.81 -5.28
C THR A 76 10.75 -3.27 -4.90
N ASP A 77 11.75 -3.40 -5.77
CA ASP A 77 13.12 -2.95 -5.54
C ASP A 77 13.28 -1.46 -5.84
N ALA A 78 12.51 -0.63 -5.13
CA ALA A 78 12.53 0.82 -5.31
C ALA A 78 13.95 1.38 -5.09
N PRO A 79 14.51 2.14 -6.06
CA PRO A 79 15.83 2.72 -5.90
C PRO A 79 15.91 3.66 -4.70
N ALA A 80 17.07 3.72 -4.06
CA ALA A 80 17.32 4.69 -3.01
C ALA A 80 17.22 6.12 -3.57
N GLY A 81 16.58 7.03 -2.82
CA GLY A 81 16.41 8.41 -3.24
C GLY A 81 15.37 9.15 -2.41
N ALA A 82 15.14 10.41 -2.77
CA ALA A 82 14.12 11.27 -2.19
C ALA A 82 13.05 11.59 -3.23
N TYR A 83 11.83 11.13 -2.96
CA TYR A 83 10.69 11.18 -3.87
C TYR A 83 9.57 12.07 -3.32
N ILE A 84 8.70 12.50 -4.22
CA ILE A 84 7.51 13.30 -3.89
C ILE A 84 6.21 12.67 -4.39
N ALA A 85 6.29 11.73 -5.31
CA ALA A 85 5.15 10.93 -5.78
C ALA A 85 5.64 9.56 -6.25
N VAL A 86 4.76 8.56 -6.17
CA VAL A 86 4.98 7.21 -6.69
C VAL A 86 3.72 6.74 -7.42
N ALA A 87 3.91 6.04 -8.52
CA ALA A 87 2.85 5.44 -9.33
C ALA A 87 3.24 3.99 -9.69
N ALA A 88 2.44 3.03 -9.22
CA ALA A 88 2.63 1.61 -9.50
C ALA A 88 1.86 1.22 -10.78
N GLY A 89 2.56 0.59 -11.72
CA GLY A 89 2.02 -0.10 -12.90
C GLY A 89 1.92 -1.61 -12.67
N GLU A 90 1.58 -2.43 -13.67
CA GLU A 90 1.29 -3.86 -13.44
C GLU A 90 2.48 -4.63 -12.84
N VAL A 91 3.65 -4.45 -13.45
CA VAL A 91 4.94 -5.11 -13.11
C VAL A 91 6.12 -4.13 -13.14
N HIS A 92 5.82 -2.83 -13.06
CA HIS A 92 6.80 -1.75 -12.97
C HIS A 92 6.26 -0.64 -12.07
N ALA A 93 7.13 0.25 -11.61
CA ALA A 93 6.72 1.44 -10.91
C ALA A 93 7.57 2.63 -11.36
N CYS A 94 7.00 3.82 -11.23
CA CYS A 94 7.68 5.08 -11.50
C CYS A 94 7.47 6.05 -10.35
N ALA A 95 8.46 6.87 -10.07
CA ALA A 95 8.40 7.88 -9.02
C ALA A 95 8.98 9.20 -9.48
N LEU A 96 8.41 10.27 -8.95
CA LEU A 96 8.89 11.63 -9.16
C LEU A 96 9.88 11.98 -8.05
N ARG A 97 11.12 12.29 -8.43
CA ARG A 97 12.17 12.73 -7.52
C ARG A 97 11.97 14.19 -7.11
N ARG A 98 12.59 14.59 -6.00
CA ARG A 98 12.59 16.00 -5.51
C ARG A 98 13.19 17.00 -6.50
N ASP A 99 14.10 16.56 -7.37
CA ASP A 99 14.71 17.36 -8.43
C ASP A 99 13.86 17.45 -9.72
N ALA A 100 12.60 17.00 -9.64
CA ALA A 100 11.63 16.95 -10.73
C ALA A 100 11.96 15.95 -11.86
N THR A 101 12.93 15.05 -11.68
CA THR A 101 13.20 13.95 -12.62
C THR A 101 12.41 12.68 -12.26
N ILE A 102 12.30 11.75 -13.20
CA ILE A 102 11.57 10.49 -13.01
C ILE A 102 12.56 9.35 -12.84
N ALA A 103 12.26 8.47 -11.88
CA ALA A 103 12.88 7.16 -11.75
C ALA A 103 11.84 6.10 -12.04
N CYS A 104 12.15 5.10 -12.86
CA CYS A 104 11.29 3.94 -13.02
C CYS A 104 12.10 2.65 -12.79
N TRP A 105 11.43 1.61 -12.31
CA TRP A 105 12.04 0.32 -12.00
C TRP A 105 11.04 -0.83 -12.17
N GLY A 106 11.54 -2.06 -12.13
CA GLY A 106 10.79 -3.27 -12.43
C GLY A 106 11.01 -3.75 -13.86
N ASN A 107 10.00 -4.41 -14.44
CA ASN A 107 10.07 -4.94 -15.79
C ASN A 107 10.20 -3.81 -16.83
N ASP A 108 11.15 -3.90 -17.77
CA ASP A 108 11.36 -2.88 -18.82
C ASP A 108 10.83 -3.29 -20.20
N GLU A 109 9.94 -4.28 -20.29
CA GLU A 109 9.33 -4.60 -21.58
C GLU A 109 8.62 -3.38 -22.18
N HIS A 110 8.82 -3.18 -23.48
CA HIS A 110 8.32 -2.01 -24.22
C HIS A 110 8.86 -0.65 -23.73
N GLY A 111 9.94 -0.63 -22.93
CA GLY A 111 10.58 0.60 -22.46
C GLY A 111 9.74 1.34 -21.41
N LYS A 112 8.89 0.64 -20.65
CA LYS A 112 8.02 1.25 -19.62
C LYS A 112 8.79 1.78 -18.40
N THR A 113 10.06 1.38 -18.23
CA THR A 113 10.96 1.94 -17.21
C THR A 113 11.95 2.96 -17.76
N ALA A 114 11.77 3.41 -19.01
CA ALA A 114 12.53 4.52 -19.53
C ALA A 114 12.41 5.75 -18.60
N GLU A 115 13.53 6.42 -18.37
CA GLU A 115 13.58 7.68 -17.63
C GLU A 115 13.55 8.83 -18.64
N PRO A 116 12.37 9.39 -18.95
CA PRO A 116 12.28 10.42 -19.98
C PRO A 116 12.97 11.70 -19.50
N ALA A 117 13.74 12.32 -20.40
CA ALA A 117 14.44 13.55 -20.11
C ALA A 117 13.45 14.73 -19.96
N GLY A 118 13.58 15.46 -18.86
CA GLY A 118 12.75 16.63 -18.59
C GLY A 118 12.57 16.88 -17.11
N THR A 119 11.68 17.83 -16.81
CA THR A 119 11.23 18.11 -15.44
C THR A 119 9.72 17.93 -15.38
N TYR A 120 9.25 17.32 -14.31
CA TYR A 120 7.87 16.85 -14.16
C TYR A 120 7.28 17.28 -12.83
N ILE A 121 5.96 17.36 -12.78
CA ILE A 121 5.19 17.74 -11.58
C ILE A 121 4.19 16.65 -11.16
N ALA A 122 3.92 15.68 -12.03
CA ALA A 122 3.11 14.51 -11.70
C ALA A 122 3.51 13.31 -12.57
N VAL A 123 3.30 12.11 -12.05
CA VAL A 123 3.53 10.83 -12.75
C VAL A 123 2.35 9.90 -12.50
N ALA A 124 1.98 9.12 -13.52
CA ALA A 124 0.95 8.09 -13.47
C ALA A 124 1.43 6.86 -14.25
N ALA A 125 1.10 5.68 -13.75
CA ALA A 125 1.42 4.40 -14.37
C ALA A 125 0.13 3.60 -14.60
N GLY A 126 0.01 3.02 -15.79
CA GLY A 126 -1.00 2.04 -16.15
C GLY A 126 -0.38 0.64 -16.23
N LEU A 127 -1.02 -0.29 -16.95
CA LEU A 127 -0.56 -1.69 -17.02
C LEU A 127 0.86 -1.81 -17.60
N SER A 128 1.06 -1.30 -18.82
CA SER A 128 2.35 -1.35 -19.54
C SER A 128 2.79 0.02 -20.07
N ARG A 129 2.18 1.10 -19.55
CA ARG A 129 2.41 2.48 -20.01
C ARG A 129 2.56 3.40 -18.82
N SER A 130 3.42 4.39 -18.96
CA SER A 130 3.65 5.43 -17.97
C SER A 130 3.46 6.79 -18.64
N CYS A 131 2.91 7.75 -17.91
CA CYS A 131 2.73 9.12 -18.36
C CYS A 131 3.13 10.08 -17.26
N ALA A 132 3.63 11.24 -17.64
CA ALA A 132 3.97 12.30 -16.70
C ALA A 132 3.60 13.68 -17.25
N LEU A 133 3.21 14.55 -16.32
CA LEU A 133 2.93 15.95 -16.58
C LEU A 133 4.24 16.73 -16.41
N ARG A 134 4.73 17.32 -17.49
CA ARG A 134 5.92 18.17 -17.49
C ARG A 134 5.62 19.49 -16.78
N SER A 135 6.69 20.17 -16.35
CA SER A 135 6.62 21.51 -15.74
C SER A 135 6.05 22.60 -16.66
N ASP A 136 6.10 22.37 -17.98
CA ASP A 136 5.48 23.19 -19.02
C ASP A 136 4.00 22.84 -19.29
N TYR A 137 3.40 21.98 -18.45
CA TYR A 137 2.03 21.47 -18.54
C TYR A 137 1.72 20.59 -19.76
N THR A 138 2.73 20.14 -20.49
CA THR A 138 2.57 19.11 -21.53
C THR A 138 2.66 17.70 -20.96
N ILE A 139 2.11 16.72 -21.65
CA ILE A 139 2.14 15.31 -21.23
C ILE A 139 3.17 14.56 -22.06
N THR A 140 4.02 13.79 -21.39
CA THR A 140 4.88 12.80 -22.04
C THR A 140 4.46 11.42 -21.57
N CYS A 141 4.31 10.48 -22.49
CA CYS A 141 4.03 9.09 -22.17
C CYS A 141 5.04 8.16 -22.86
N TRP A 142 5.32 7.04 -22.22
CA TRP A 142 6.28 6.04 -22.68
C TRP A 142 5.82 4.63 -22.25
N GLY A 143 6.50 3.60 -22.74
CA GLY A 143 6.06 2.21 -22.63
C GLY A 143 5.29 1.77 -23.87
N GLN A 144 4.39 0.80 -23.68
CA GLN A 144 3.60 0.25 -24.78
C GLN A 144 2.76 1.36 -25.45
N PRO A 145 2.70 1.40 -26.80
CA PRO A 145 1.80 2.30 -27.51
C PRO A 145 0.37 2.05 -27.03
N ALA A 146 -0.42 3.13 -26.96
CA ALA A 146 -1.83 2.96 -26.71
C ALA A 146 -2.41 2.11 -27.85
N ILE A 147 -2.87 0.91 -27.52
CA ILE A 147 -3.87 0.26 -28.37
C ILE A 147 -5.12 1.13 -28.26
N ASP A 148 -5.35 2.01 -29.24
CA ASP A 148 -6.70 2.52 -29.44
C ASP A 148 -7.61 1.29 -29.54
N LEU A 149 -8.80 1.34 -28.95
CA LEU A 149 -9.86 0.35 -29.20
C LEU A 149 -10.25 0.30 -30.70
N ARG A 150 -9.72 1.22 -31.52
CA ARG A 150 -9.80 1.23 -32.99
C ARG A 150 -8.55 0.71 -33.71
N GLY A 151 -7.45 0.44 -33.02
CA GLY A 151 -6.25 -0.16 -33.60
C GLY A 151 -5.20 0.79 -34.21
N ASP A 152 -5.33 2.11 -34.04
CA ASP A 152 -4.34 3.07 -34.55
C ASP A 152 -3.32 3.44 -33.47
N THR A 153 -2.03 3.41 -33.83
CA THR A 153 -0.88 3.55 -32.92
C THR A 153 -0.30 4.97 -32.79
N ASP A 154 -0.96 6.00 -33.33
CA ASP A 154 -0.38 7.36 -33.40
C ASP A 154 -0.93 8.29 -32.31
N LEU A 155 -0.18 8.43 -31.21
CA LEU A 155 -0.15 9.60 -30.33
C LEU A 155 1.25 9.83 -29.73
#